data_AF-A0A3C0MG82-F1
#
_entry.id   AF-A0A3C0MG82-F1
#
_cell.length_a   1.000
_cell.length_b   1.000
_cell.length_c   1.000
_cell.angle_alpha   90.00
_cell.angle_beta   90.00
_cell.angle_gamma   90.00
#
_symmetry.space_group_name_H-M   'P 1'
#
loop_
_entity.id
_entity.type
_entity.pdbx_description
1 polymer ?
#
loop_
_entity_poly.entity_id
_entity_poly.type
_entity_poly.pdbx_seq_one_letter_code
_entity_poly.pdbx_strand_id
1 'polypeptide(L)'
;MNRQGRPTAAIGGASEHELSTFSGHRGLDHEEPLLFEIGRDDHCGVDFPEVQVSDTHLGGLRRQGPVGLPGLSEPEVVRHFVRLSRKNYAIDTGLYPLGSCTMKHNPRLNEK
;
A
#
# COMPACT_ATOMS: atom_id res chain seq x y z
N MET A 1 24.87 19.60 48.26
CA MET A 1 24.02 18.84 47.32
C MET A 1 24.32 19.30 45.90
N ASN A 2 25.05 18.49 45.13
CA ASN A 2 25.40 18.80 43.73
C ASN A 2 24.18 18.67 42.82
N ARG A 3 23.89 19.72 42.04
CA ARG A 3 22.72 19.81 41.12
C ARG A 3 23.08 19.59 39.65
N GLN A 4 24.20 18.95 39.35
CA GLN A 4 24.59 18.66 37.96
C GLN A 4 24.36 17.19 37.67
N GLY A 5 23.28 16.90 36.94
CA GLY A 5 23.00 15.58 36.38
C GLY A 5 23.87 15.33 35.15
N ARG A 6 24.27 14.07 34.95
CA ARG A 6 24.99 13.61 33.76
C ARG A 6 24.09 13.76 32.52
N PRO A 7 24.54 14.39 31.43
CA PRO A 7 23.74 14.49 30.21
C PRO A 7 23.46 13.09 29.64
N THR A 8 22.20 12.74 29.47
CA THR A 8 21.70 11.46 28.91
C THR A 8 21.43 11.51 27.41
N ALA A 9 21.68 12.64 26.74
CA ALA A 9 21.57 12.75 25.30
C ALA A 9 22.88 12.36 24.62
N ALA A 10 22.81 11.54 23.58
CA ALA A 10 23.95 11.24 22.73
C ALA A 10 24.40 12.52 22.02
N ILE A 11 25.58 13.04 22.39
CA ILE A 11 26.24 14.12 21.66
C ILE A 11 26.99 13.46 20.49
N GLY A 12 26.24 13.20 19.43
CA GLY A 12 26.77 12.70 18.18
C GLY A 12 25.84 13.20 17.10
N GLY A 13 26.21 14.30 16.45
CA GLY A 13 25.58 14.69 15.20
C GLY A 13 25.84 13.57 14.20
N ALA A 14 24.88 12.66 14.07
CA ALA A 14 24.83 11.79 12.92
C ALA A 14 24.70 12.73 11.73
N SER A 15 25.77 12.84 10.94
CA SER A 15 25.65 13.35 9.59
C SER A 15 24.68 12.43 8.86
N GLU A 16 23.42 12.86 8.74
CA GLU A 16 22.44 12.28 7.83
C GLU A 16 22.93 12.51 6.40
N HIS A 17 23.93 11.76 5.98
CA HIS A 17 24.16 11.56 4.57
C HIS A 17 23.07 10.60 4.10
N GLU A 18 21.92 11.15 3.67
CA GLU A 18 20.93 10.39 2.91
C GLU A 18 21.60 9.89 1.63
N LEU A 19 22.06 8.64 1.66
CA LEU A 19 22.51 7.93 0.48
C LEU A 19 21.26 7.65 -0.39
N SER A 20 21.03 8.49 -1.40
CA SER A 20 20.01 8.28 -2.41
C SER A 20 20.46 7.22 -3.41
N THR A 21 19.66 6.18 -3.62
CA THR A 21 19.90 5.16 -4.65
C THR A 21 19.18 5.55 -5.93
N PHE A 22 19.69 5.14 -7.08
CA PHE A 22 19.10 5.46 -8.39
C PHE A 22 17.64 4.97 -8.53
N SER A 23 17.31 3.83 -7.92
CA SER A 23 15.96 3.26 -7.91
C SER A 23 15.10 3.74 -6.73
N GLY A 24 15.64 4.60 -5.85
CA GLY A 24 15.00 5.00 -4.59
C GLY A 24 14.89 3.89 -3.54
N HIS A 25 15.29 2.65 -3.85
CA HIS A 25 15.20 1.52 -2.93
C HIS A 25 16.31 1.53 -1.86
N ARG A 26 15.98 1.13 -0.63
CA ARG A 26 16.92 0.97 0.49
C ARG A 26 16.84 -0.46 1.05
N GLY A 27 17.70 -1.36 0.58
CA GLY A 27 17.68 -2.76 1.00
C GLY A 27 16.36 -3.45 0.61
N LEU A 28 15.56 -3.86 1.61
CA LEU A 28 14.22 -4.45 1.42
C LEU A 28 13.09 -3.42 1.36
N ASP A 29 13.41 -2.13 1.53
CA ASP A 29 12.45 -1.04 1.43
C ASP A 29 12.40 -0.56 -0.02
N HIS A 30 11.39 -1.06 -0.73
CA HIS A 30 11.15 -0.76 -2.14
C HIS A 30 10.25 0.46 -2.29
N GLU A 31 10.69 1.39 -3.13
CA GLU A 31 9.83 2.44 -3.66
C GLU A 31 8.87 1.83 -4.67
N GLU A 32 7.66 1.52 -4.21
CA GLU A 32 6.58 1.03 -5.07
C GLU A 32 5.87 2.19 -5.81
N PRO A 33 5.84 2.18 -7.17
CA PRO A 33 5.14 3.17 -7.99
C PRO A 33 3.61 3.03 -7.92
N LEU A 34 2.88 3.97 -8.50
CA LEU A 34 1.42 3.90 -8.56
C LEU A 34 0.97 2.74 -9.45
N LEU A 35 -0.19 2.17 -9.13
CA LEU A 35 -0.77 1.07 -9.92
C LEU A 35 -0.91 1.44 -11.42
N PHE A 36 -1.21 2.70 -11.71
CA PHE A 36 -1.35 3.26 -13.07
C PHE A 36 -0.03 3.42 -13.82
N GLU A 37 1.10 3.45 -13.13
CA GLU A 37 2.44 3.55 -13.73
C GLU A 37 3.01 2.16 -14.09
N ILE A 38 2.46 1.12 -13.47
CA ILE A 38 2.82 -0.29 -13.70
C ILE A 38 1.92 -0.92 -14.75
N GLY A 39 0.60 -0.71 -14.59
CA GLY A 39 -0.40 -1.40 -15.37
C GLY A 39 -0.57 -0.85 -16.79
N ARG A 40 -1.32 -1.61 -17.60
CA ARG A 40 -1.56 -1.32 -19.02
C ARG A 40 -3.01 -1.62 -19.36
N ASP A 41 -3.55 -0.93 -20.35
CA ASP A 41 -4.97 -1.02 -20.68
C ASP A 41 -5.37 -2.33 -21.41
N ASP A 42 -4.39 -3.13 -21.82
CA ASP A 42 -4.53 -4.25 -22.75
C ASP A 42 -4.53 -5.65 -22.10
N HIS A 43 -4.53 -5.74 -20.77
CA HIS A 43 -4.47 -7.04 -20.10
C HIS A 43 -5.40 -7.17 -18.90
N CYS A 44 -5.67 -8.42 -18.54
CA CYS A 44 -6.43 -8.79 -17.34
C CYS A 44 -5.70 -9.95 -16.66
N GLY A 45 -5.57 -9.90 -15.34
CA GLY A 45 -4.89 -10.93 -14.57
C GLY A 45 -5.75 -12.13 -14.22
N VAL A 46 -7.04 -12.09 -14.58
CA VAL A 46 -7.99 -13.16 -14.28
C VAL A 46 -8.81 -13.48 -15.53
N ASP A 47 -9.16 -14.74 -15.67
CA ASP A 47 -10.04 -15.20 -16.74
C ASP A 47 -11.50 -15.02 -16.30
N PHE A 48 -12.24 -14.19 -17.03
CA PHE A 48 -13.68 -14.08 -16.86
C PHE A 48 -14.41 -14.99 -17.86
N PRO A 49 -15.54 -15.60 -17.47
CA PRO A 49 -16.40 -16.28 -18.43
C PRO A 49 -16.93 -15.28 -19.46
N GLU A 50 -17.22 -15.74 -20.67
CA GLU A 50 -17.89 -14.92 -21.68
C GLU A 50 -19.28 -14.50 -21.17
N VAL A 51 -19.57 -13.20 -21.21
CA VAL A 51 -20.86 -12.64 -20.78
C VAL A 51 -21.50 -11.89 -21.94
N GLN A 52 -22.77 -12.18 -22.20
CA GLN A 52 -23.58 -11.36 -23.10
C GLN A 52 -24.05 -10.11 -22.36
N VAL A 53 -23.58 -8.94 -22.79
CA VAL A 53 -23.94 -7.66 -22.19
C VAL A 53 -25.17 -7.10 -22.89
N SER A 54 -26.27 -6.87 -22.14
CA SER A 54 -27.48 -6.22 -22.65
C SER A 54 -27.62 -4.80 -22.09
N ASP A 55 -28.10 -3.88 -22.92
CA ASP A 55 -28.29 -2.46 -22.57
C ASP A 55 -29.69 -2.11 -22.05
N THR A 56 -30.58 -3.11 -21.97
CA THR A 56 -32.00 -2.95 -21.64
C THR A 56 -32.23 -2.34 -20.25
N HIS A 57 -31.28 -2.50 -19.34
CA HIS A 57 -31.37 -2.04 -17.95
C HIS A 57 -30.72 -0.68 -17.68
N LEU A 58 -30.02 -0.10 -18.67
CA LEU A 58 -29.22 1.11 -18.45
C LEU A 58 -29.96 2.41 -18.78
N GLY A 59 -31.16 2.36 -19.35
CA GLY A 59 -31.97 3.57 -19.62
C GLY A 59 -31.26 4.62 -20.48
N GLY A 60 -30.37 4.20 -21.37
CA GLY A 60 -29.56 5.11 -22.21
C GLY A 60 -28.30 5.67 -21.53
N LEU A 61 -27.99 5.28 -20.30
CA LEU A 61 -26.82 5.75 -19.55
C LEU A 61 -25.58 4.88 -19.77
N ARG A 62 -25.35 4.45 -21.02
CA ARG A 62 -24.16 3.66 -21.34
C ARG A 62 -22.91 4.54 -21.23
N ARG A 63 -21.82 3.95 -20.73
CA ARG A 63 -20.52 4.62 -20.62
C ARG A 63 -20.04 5.05 -22.02
N GLN A 64 -19.60 6.29 -22.14
CA GLN A 64 -19.17 6.89 -23.42
C GLN A 64 -17.66 6.72 -23.71
N GLY A 65 -16.88 6.23 -22.75
CA GLY A 65 -15.44 6.06 -22.88
C GLY A 65 -14.90 4.88 -22.07
N PRO A 66 -13.59 4.61 -22.15
CA PRO A 66 -12.94 3.57 -21.35
C PRO A 66 -13.02 3.89 -19.86
N VAL A 67 -12.92 2.85 -19.01
CA VAL A 67 -12.96 3.03 -17.54
C VAL A 67 -11.68 3.68 -17.01
N GLY A 68 -10.57 3.54 -17.74
CA GLY A 68 -9.25 4.02 -17.30
C GLY A 68 -8.70 3.21 -16.13
N LEU A 69 -9.07 1.94 -16.01
CA LEU A 69 -8.49 1.03 -15.03
C LEU A 69 -7.29 0.31 -15.65
N PRO A 70 -6.15 0.25 -14.95
CA PRO A 70 -5.02 -0.51 -15.41
C PRO A 70 -5.33 -2.00 -15.35
N GLY A 71 -4.99 -2.70 -16.42
CA GLY A 71 -4.76 -4.14 -16.39
C GLY A 71 -3.46 -4.46 -15.65
N LEU A 72 -3.46 -5.57 -14.91
CA LEU A 72 -2.28 -6.20 -14.26
C LEU A 72 -2.46 -7.72 -14.29
N SER A 73 -1.37 -8.47 -14.46
CA SER A 73 -1.38 -9.91 -14.21
C SER A 73 -1.49 -10.20 -12.70
N GLU A 74 -2.02 -11.37 -12.32
CA GLU A 74 -2.17 -11.74 -10.91
C GLU A 74 -0.84 -11.62 -10.10
N PRO A 75 0.33 -12.09 -10.60
CA PRO A 75 1.58 -11.92 -9.88
C PRO A 75 2.05 -10.47 -9.74
N GLU A 76 1.66 -9.58 -10.66
CA GLU A 76 1.95 -8.14 -10.56
C GLU A 76 1.10 -7.50 -9.47
N VAL A 77 -0.20 -7.79 -9.44
CA VAL A 77 -1.12 -7.31 -8.40
C VAL A 77 -0.65 -7.75 -7.02
N VAL A 78 -0.31 -9.02 -6.85
CA VAL A 78 0.17 -9.55 -5.57
C VAL A 78 1.44 -8.84 -5.12
N ARG A 79 2.44 -8.68 -6.01
CA ARG A 79 3.69 -7.98 -5.69
C ARG A 79 3.43 -6.53 -5.28
N HIS A 80 2.57 -5.83 -6.01
CA HIS A 80 2.23 -4.44 -5.73
C HIS A 80 1.64 -4.27 -4.32
N PHE A 81 0.58 -5.02 -4.00
CA PHE A 81 -0.09 -4.89 -2.70
C PHE A 81 0.75 -5.42 -1.53
N VAL A 82 1.59 -6.44 -1.75
CA VAL A 82 2.53 -6.91 -0.71
C VAL A 82 3.60 -5.85 -0.41
N ARG A 83 4.10 -5.12 -1.41
CA ARG A 83 5.05 -4.02 -1.16
C ARG A 83 4.38 -2.82 -0.52
N LEU A 84 3.15 -2.50 -0.95
CA LEU A 84 2.38 -1.41 -0.36
C LEU A 84 2.03 -1.67 1.12
N SER A 85 1.73 -2.92 1.50
CA SER A 85 1.42 -3.27 2.89
C SER A 85 2.58 -3.03 3.85
N ARG A 86 3.83 -3.18 3.37
CA ARG A 86 5.04 -2.86 4.15
C ARG A 86 5.21 -1.36 4.42
N LYS A 87 4.61 -0.51 3.60
CA LYS A 87 4.58 0.95 3.79
C LYS A 87 3.48 1.40 4.77
N ASN A 88 2.61 0.48 5.21
CA ASN A 88 1.51 0.78 6.13
C ASN A 88 1.82 0.27 7.55
N TYR A 89 1.40 1.01 8.56
CA TYR A 89 1.40 0.53 9.95
C TYR A 89 0.03 -0.08 10.27
N ALA A 90 0.01 -1.21 10.97
CA ALA A 90 -1.22 -1.93 11.28
C ALA A 90 -1.27 -2.37 12.75
N ILE A 91 -2.48 -2.63 13.25
CA ILE A 91 -2.71 -3.17 14.60
C ILE A 91 -1.98 -4.50 14.86
N ASP A 92 -1.71 -5.25 13.79
CA ASP A 92 -1.00 -6.53 13.86
C ASP A 92 0.53 -6.33 13.96
N THR A 93 1.02 -5.15 13.60
CA THR A 93 2.45 -4.81 13.63
C THR A 93 2.91 -4.28 14.98
N GLY A 94 2.01 -3.66 15.75
CA GLY A 94 2.32 -3.14 17.07
C GLY A 94 1.20 -2.34 17.71
N LEU A 95 1.51 -1.64 18.80
CA LEU A 95 0.55 -0.81 19.54
C LEU A 95 0.03 0.33 18.65
N TYR A 96 -1.30 0.52 18.65
CA TYR A 96 -2.00 1.51 17.82
C TYR A 96 -2.93 2.41 18.67
N PRO A 97 -2.38 3.35 19.48
CA PRO A 97 -3.12 4.03 20.53
C PRO A 97 -3.88 5.27 20.01
N LEU A 98 -4.82 5.06 19.09
CA LEU A 98 -5.71 6.12 18.62
C LEU A 98 -6.94 6.25 19.51
N GLY A 99 -7.06 7.40 20.18
CA GLY A 99 -8.24 7.76 20.97
C GLY A 99 -9.51 7.79 20.11
N SER A 100 -10.64 7.41 20.71
CA SER A 100 -11.97 7.32 20.06
C SER A 100 -12.14 6.27 18.95
N CYS A 101 -11.06 5.73 18.38
CA CYS A 101 -11.14 4.70 17.34
C CYS A 101 -11.36 3.28 17.89
N THR A 102 -10.99 3.03 19.16
CA THR A 102 -11.04 1.69 19.78
C THR A 102 -10.35 0.63 18.91
N MET A 103 -9.11 0.90 18.51
CA MET A 103 -8.28 -0.01 17.69
C MET A 103 -7.90 -1.26 18.50
N LYS A 104 -8.85 -2.18 18.63
CA LYS A 104 -8.72 -3.46 19.36
C LYS A 104 -8.16 -4.56 18.45
N HIS A 105 -7.77 -5.67 19.08
CA HIS A 105 -7.37 -6.86 18.36
C HIS A 105 -8.50 -7.41 17.47
N ASN A 106 -8.17 -7.74 16.22
CA ASN A 106 -9.05 -8.40 15.26
C ASN A 106 -8.71 -9.91 15.24
N PRO A 107 -9.50 -10.78 15.89
CA PRO A 107 -9.18 -12.20 15.97
C PRO A 107 -9.31 -12.88 14.60
N ARG A 108 -8.27 -13.61 14.19
CA ARG A 108 -8.23 -14.33 12.89
C ARG A 108 -9.35 -15.35 12.72
N LEU A 109 -9.92 -15.86 13.81
CA LEU A 109 -11.08 -16.77 13.78
C LEU A 109 -12.29 -16.16 13.06
N ASN A 110 -12.37 -14.84 12.98
CA ASN A 110 -13.47 -14.12 12.34
C ASN A 110 -13.27 -13.92 10.82
N GLU A 111 -12.09 -14.23 10.28
CA GLU A 111 -11.83 -14.22 8.84
C GLU A 111 -12.22 -15.61 8.29
N LYS A 112 -13.39 -15.72 7.66
CA LYS A 112 -13.92 -16.95 7.03
C LYS A 112 -14.13 -16.76 5.55
#